data_AF-A0A811MD26-F1
#
_entry.id   AF-A0A811MD26-F1
#
_cell.length_a   1.000
_cell.length_b   1.000
_cell.length_c   1.000
_cell.angle_alpha   90.00
_cell.angle_beta   90.00
_cell.angle_gamma   90.00
#
_symmetry.space_group_name_H-M   'P 1'
#
loop_
_entity.id
_entity.type
_entity.pdbx_description
1 polymer ?
#
loop_
_entity_poly.entity_id
_entity_poly.type
_entity_poly.pdbx_seq_one_letter_code
_entity_poly.pdbx_strand_id
1 'polypeptide(L)'
;MELVADYTANPDYMKTWAEIMEGYEKFMEAVEDKSKPTKITLEGFGEVYVSHLRVYADLAGKAFDLRARLTAYWKSIVLRLVDGLALHVLLSVKLLVGKDLEEELGNELLSNKFAGLEKMLAPSPSTGTKRERLKKSIVLLRQSKEVVANIMDRISDAREI
;
A
#
# COMPACT_ATOMS: atom_id res chain seq x y z
N MET A 1 -4.32 20.11 18.78
CA MET A 1 -3.81 19.02 17.93
C MET A 1 -2.37 18.66 18.29
N GLU A 2 -1.47 19.62 18.57
CA GLU A 2 -0.13 19.31 19.13
C GLU A 2 -0.18 18.66 20.52
N LEU A 3 -1.04 19.16 21.42
CA LEU A 3 -1.28 18.60 22.76
C LEU A 3 -1.96 17.22 22.77
N VAL A 4 -2.54 16.79 21.65
CA VAL A 4 -3.26 15.49 21.59
C VAL A 4 -2.33 14.38 21.13
N ALA A 5 -1.19 14.74 20.55
CA ALA A 5 -0.28 13.80 19.93
C ALA A 5 1.17 13.89 20.45
N ASP A 6 1.41 14.75 21.46
CA ASP A 6 2.60 14.77 22.31
C ASP A 6 3.94 14.70 21.55
N TYR A 7 4.02 15.34 20.39
CA TYR A 7 5.21 15.26 19.54
C TYR A 7 6.41 16.00 20.14
N THR A 8 6.18 17.04 20.93
CA THR A 8 7.22 17.70 21.72
C THR A 8 7.65 16.87 22.93
N ALA A 9 6.92 15.80 23.27
CA ALA A 9 7.32 14.80 24.26
C ALA A 9 7.97 13.56 23.61
N ASN A 10 8.15 13.54 22.28
CA ASN A 10 8.90 12.50 21.61
C ASN A 10 10.37 12.54 22.10
N PRO A 11 10.94 11.42 22.57
CA PRO A 11 12.33 11.39 23.04
C PRO A 11 13.34 11.82 21.96
N ASP A 12 13.08 11.53 20.68
CA ASP A 12 13.92 11.96 19.56
C ASP A 12 13.87 13.48 19.38
N TYR A 13 12.69 14.09 19.55
CA TYR A 13 12.54 15.54 19.50
C TYR A 13 13.32 16.18 20.64
N MET A 14 13.12 15.72 21.88
CA MET A 14 13.78 16.27 23.06
C MET A 14 15.30 16.15 22.97
N LYS A 15 15.80 15.00 22.49
CA LYS A 15 17.22 14.79 22.25
C LYS A 15 17.77 15.75 21.21
N THR A 16 17.15 15.84 20.03
CA THR A 16 17.61 16.71 18.93
C THR A 16 17.56 18.18 19.35
N TRP A 17 16.52 18.60 20.06
CA TRP A 17 16.39 19.97 20.56
C TRP A 17 17.47 20.27 21.60
N ALA A 18 17.73 19.35 22.55
CA ALA A 18 18.77 19.52 23.55
C ALA A 18 20.16 19.66 22.92
N GLU A 19 20.50 18.80 21.95
CA GLU A 19 21.77 18.88 21.19
C GLU A 19 21.94 20.23 20.48
N ILE A 20 20.87 20.76 19.87
CA ILE A 20 20.91 22.09 19.23
C ILE A 20 21.08 23.21 20.27
N MET A 21 20.43 23.08 21.43
CA MET A 21 20.45 24.10 22.49
C MET A 21 21.80 24.22 23.20
N GLU A 22 22.68 23.22 23.14
CA GLU A 22 24.07 23.34 23.59
C GLU A 22 24.81 24.50 22.89
N GLY A 23 24.42 24.85 21.66
CA GLY A 23 24.96 25.97 20.91
C GLY A 23 24.40 27.35 21.30
N TYR A 24 23.39 27.42 22.17
CA TYR A 24 22.66 28.66 22.47
C TYR A 24 23.55 29.75 23.08
N GLU A 25 24.33 29.40 24.12
CA GLU A 25 25.20 30.35 24.80
C GLU A 25 26.27 30.91 23.85
N LYS A 26 26.91 30.02 23.08
CA LYS A 26 27.89 30.38 22.05
C LYS A 26 27.30 31.32 20.99
N PHE A 27 26.05 31.09 20.61
CA PHE A 27 25.33 31.96 19.68
C PHE A 27 25.07 33.34 20.29
N MET A 28 24.54 33.40 21.51
CA MET A 28 24.24 34.67 22.20
C MET A 28 25.51 35.48 22.46
N GLU A 29 26.59 34.85 22.91
CA GLU A 29 27.89 35.53 23.07
C GLU A 29 28.35 36.20 21.76
N ALA A 30 28.21 35.52 20.62
CA ALA A 30 28.66 36.06 19.34
C ALA A 30 27.76 37.19 18.79
N VAL A 31 26.51 37.22 19.23
CA VAL A 31 25.51 38.26 18.90
C VAL A 31 25.67 39.49 19.80
N GLU A 32 25.90 39.29 21.10
CA GLU A 32 26.03 40.37 22.08
C GLU A 32 27.41 41.04 22.03
N ASP A 33 28.48 40.25 21.89
CA ASP A 33 29.85 40.76 21.84
C ASP A 33 30.30 41.11 20.41
N LYS A 34 30.44 42.41 20.15
CA LYS A 34 30.87 42.93 18.85
C LYS A 34 32.32 42.56 18.49
N SER A 35 33.15 42.20 19.48
CA SER A 35 34.55 41.80 19.28
C SER A 35 34.70 40.36 18.76
N LYS A 36 33.65 39.54 18.88
CA LYS A 36 33.64 38.15 18.40
C LYS A 36 33.61 38.07 16.86
N PRO A 37 34.03 36.93 16.27
CA PRO A 37 33.96 36.72 14.83
C PRO A 37 32.53 36.83 14.31
N THR A 38 32.40 37.29 13.06
CA THR A 38 31.10 37.48 12.38
C THR A 38 30.48 36.17 11.89
N LYS A 39 31.26 35.09 11.87
CA LYS A 39 30.82 33.73 11.55
C LYS A 39 31.09 32.82 12.74
N ILE A 40 30.12 31.95 13.04
CA ILE A 40 30.26 30.91 14.03
C ILE A 40 29.78 29.58 13.46
N THR A 41 30.41 28.49 13.87
CA THR A 41 29.92 27.14 13.57
C THR A 41 29.02 26.67 14.69
N LEU A 42 27.79 26.32 14.35
CA LEU A 42 26.78 25.75 15.26
C LEU A 42 26.45 24.34 14.82
N GLU A 43 26.35 23.44 15.79
CA GLU A 43 25.93 22.06 15.54
C GLU A 43 24.48 22.04 15.01
N GLY A 44 24.21 21.19 14.02
CA GLY A 44 22.91 21.15 13.32
C GLY A 44 22.65 22.27 12.31
N PHE A 45 23.41 23.38 12.34
CA PHE A 45 23.21 24.53 11.43
C PHE A 45 24.42 24.88 10.55
N GLY A 46 25.62 24.40 10.89
CA GLY A 46 26.84 24.70 10.14
C GLY A 46 27.37 26.11 10.41
N GLU A 47 28.02 26.72 9.41
CA GLU A 47 28.49 28.11 9.50
C GLU A 47 27.33 29.11 9.41
N VAL A 48 27.18 29.93 10.45
CA VAL A 48 26.15 30.96 10.57
C VAL A 48 26.79 32.33 10.70
N TYR A 49 26.30 33.28 9.91
CA TYR A 49 26.71 34.68 9.98
C TYR A 49 25.87 35.40 11.04
N VAL A 50 26.51 35.99 12.05
CA VAL A 50 25.83 36.63 13.20
C VAL A 50 25.93 38.16 13.19
N SER A 51 26.74 38.75 12.30
CA SER A 51 26.98 40.20 12.26
C SER A 51 25.70 41.03 12.12
N HIS A 52 24.76 40.58 11.29
CA HIS A 52 23.49 41.26 11.04
C HIS A 52 22.48 41.11 12.20
N LEU A 53 22.68 40.11 13.07
CA LEU A 53 21.78 39.82 14.19
C LEU A 53 22.11 40.66 15.42
N ARG A 54 23.30 41.25 15.49
CA ARG A 54 23.77 42.08 16.63
C ARG A 54 22.90 43.31 16.88
N VAL A 55 22.24 43.82 15.84
CA VAL A 55 21.29 44.95 15.95
C VAL A 55 19.98 44.52 16.62
N TYR A 56 19.71 43.21 16.65
CA TYR A 56 18.47 42.60 17.14
C TYR A 56 18.75 41.53 18.19
N ALA A 57 19.73 41.74 19.07
CA ALA A 57 20.17 40.74 20.06
C ALA A 57 19.00 40.15 20.88
N ASP A 58 18.08 41.00 21.33
CA ASP A 58 16.88 40.61 22.09
C ASP A 58 15.93 39.67 21.31
N LEU A 59 15.92 39.77 19.97
CA LEU A 59 15.11 38.94 19.08
C LEU A 59 15.88 37.72 18.57
N ALA A 60 17.21 37.83 18.47
CA ALA A 60 18.08 36.77 17.95
C ALA A 60 17.97 35.49 18.79
N GLY A 61 17.96 35.60 20.13
CA GLY A 61 17.78 34.46 21.03
C GLY A 61 16.42 33.76 20.83
N LYS A 62 15.33 34.54 20.69
CA LYS A 62 13.99 33.99 20.42
C LYS A 62 13.91 33.33 19.04
N ALA A 63 14.55 33.93 18.03
CA ALA A 63 14.62 33.37 16.68
C ALA A 63 15.41 32.06 16.67
N PHE A 64 16.49 31.97 17.45
CA PHE A 64 17.26 30.74 17.63
C PHE A 64 16.42 29.65 18.28
N ASP A 65 15.76 29.92 19.42
CA ASP A 65 14.89 28.93 20.08
C ASP A 65 13.79 28.43 19.14
N LEU A 66 13.13 29.34 18.39
CA LEU A 66 12.14 28.95 17.39
C LEU A 66 12.75 28.07 16.29
N ARG A 67 13.94 28.43 15.80
CA ARG A 67 14.65 27.65 14.78
C ARG A 67 15.03 26.26 15.29
N ALA A 68 15.53 26.16 16.52
CA ALA A 68 15.86 24.89 17.17
C ALA A 68 14.64 23.98 17.29
N ARG A 69 13.49 24.51 17.74
CA ARG A 69 12.22 23.77 17.82
C ARG A 69 11.76 23.30 16.45
N LEU A 70 11.77 24.16 15.44
CA LEU A 70 11.36 23.79 14.08
C LEU A 70 12.27 22.71 13.48
N THR A 71 13.58 22.80 13.69
CA THR A 71 14.53 21.80 13.21
C THR A 71 14.35 20.46 13.91
N ALA A 72 14.18 20.45 15.23
CA ALA A 72 13.88 19.21 15.96
C ALA A 72 12.53 18.60 15.53
N TYR A 73 11.53 19.44 15.27
CA TYR A 73 10.20 18.98 14.85
C TYR A 73 10.15 18.46 13.40
N TRP A 74 11.06 18.90 12.54
CA TRP A 74 11.08 18.52 11.13
C TRP A 74 11.12 17.01 10.90
N LYS A 75 11.92 16.29 11.69
CA LYS A 75 12.01 14.82 11.62
C LYS A 75 10.64 14.16 11.86
N SER A 76 9.89 14.64 12.86
CA SER A 76 8.55 14.14 13.18
C SER A 76 7.51 14.46 12.11
N ILE A 77 7.63 15.63 11.45
CA ILE A 77 6.76 15.98 10.31
C ILE A 77 6.98 15.00 9.16
N VAL A 78 8.23 14.78 8.77
CA VAL A 78 8.56 13.93 7.62
C VAL A 78 8.06 12.50 7.83
N LEU A 79 8.31 11.91 9.00
CA LEU A 79 7.84 10.55 9.32
C LEU A 79 6.32 10.44 9.19
N ARG A 80 5.58 11.41 9.71
CA ARG A 80 4.11 11.40 9.66
C ARG A 80 3.56 11.55 8.26
N LEU A 81 4.22 12.36 7.43
CA LEU A 81 3.84 12.52 6.04
C LEU A 81 4.05 11.20 5.28
N VAL A 82 5.18 10.53 5.52
CA VAL A 82 5.47 9.21 4.94
C VAL A 82 4.46 8.17 5.41
N ASP A 83 4.23 8.05 6.72
CA ASP A 83 3.28 7.09 7.29
C ASP A 83 1.84 7.35 6.82
N GLY A 84 1.43 8.62 6.78
CA GLY A 84 0.11 9.02 6.31
C GLY A 84 -0.12 8.67 4.84
N LEU A 85 0.87 8.94 3.98
CA LEU A 85 0.81 8.55 2.57
C LEU A 85 0.81 7.03 2.40
N ALA A 86 1.65 6.30 3.15
CA ALA A 86 1.70 4.85 3.10
C ALA A 86 0.36 4.22 3.50
N LEU A 87 -0.25 4.70 4.60
CA LEU A 87 -1.56 4.25 5.05
C LEU A 87 -2.67 4.59 4.04
N HIS A 88 -2.63 5.79 3.45
CA HIS A 88 -3.60 6.19 2.44
C HIS A 88 -3.51 5.27 1.21
N VAL A 89 -2.31 5.06 0.67
CA VAL A 89 -2.10 4.15 -0.48
C VAL A 89 -2.52 2.73 -0.14
N LEU A 90 -2.15 2.22 1.04
CA LEU A 90 -2.55 0.89 1.50
C LEU A 90 -4.07 0.74 1.56
N LEU A 91 -4.77 1.74 2.12
CA LEU A 91 -6.22 1.75 2.19
C LEU A 91 -6.84 1.80 0.78
N SER A 92 -6.34 2.68 -0.08
CA SER A 92 -6.82 2.80 -1.46
C SER A 92 -6.67 1.49 -2.23
N VAL A 93 -5.53 0.80 -2.12
CA VAL A 93 -5.31 -0.49 -2.79
C VAL A 93 -6.23 -1.57 -2.20
N LYS A 94 -6.42 -1.60 -0.88
CA LYS A 94 -7.34 -2.56 -0.24
C LYS A 94 -8.78 -2.36 -0.71
N LEU A 95 -9.24 -1.12 -0.82
CA LEU A 95 -10.59 -0.81 -1.32
C LEU A 95 -10.71 -1.12 -2.81
N LEU A 96 -9.71 -0.77 -3.61
CA LEU A 96 -9.68 -1.09 -5.03
C LEU A 96 -9.82 -2.60 -5.28
N VAL A 97 -9.05 -3.42 -4.57
CA VAL A 97 -9.06 -4.89 -4.77
C VAL A 97 -10.28 -5.54 -4.10
N GLY A 98 -10.60 -5.13 -2.88
CA GLY A 98 -11.61 -5.81 -2.06
C GLY A 98 -13.04 -5.33 -2.31
N LYS A 99 -13.23 -4.18 -2.96
CA LYS A 99 -14.56 -3.65 -3.24
C LYS A 99 -14.72 -3.41 -4.73
N ASP A 100 -13.89 -2.55 -5.30
CA ASP A 100 -14.12 -2.06 -6.67
C ASP A 100 -13.90 -3.17 -7.71
N LEU A 101 -12.83 -3.96 -7.56
CA LEU A 101 -12.54 -5.10 -8.44
C LEU A 101 -13.56 -6.23 -8.27
N GLU A 102 -14.02 -6.48 -7.05
CA GLU A 102 -15.04 -7.50 -6.78
C GLU A 102 -16.38 -7.11 -7.43
N GLU A 103 -16.77 -5.85 -7.32
CA GLU A 103 -17.97 -5.30 -7.97
C GLU A 103 -17.86 -5.38 -9.50
N GLU A 104 -16.72 -4.96 -10.07
CA GLU A 104 -16.50 -5.02 -11.52
C GLU A 104 -16.51 -6.46 -12.05
N LEU A 105 -15.87 -7.40 -11.36
CA LEU A 105 -15.89 -8.82 -11.73
C LEU A 105 -17.30 -9.40 -11.63
N GLY A 106 -18.04 -9.06 -10.57
CA GLY A 106 -19.44 -9.45 -10.42
C GLY A 106 -20.31 -8.95 -11.57
N ASN A 107 -20.12 -7.69 -11.96
CA ASN A 107 -20.81 -7.10 -13.11
C ASN A 107 -20.44 -7.80 -14.42
N GLU A 108 -19.15 -8.01 -14.72
CA GLU A 108 -18.74 -8.67 -15.96
C GLU A 108 -19.27 -10.13 -16.07
N LEU A 109 -19.32 -10.87 -14.96
CA LEU A 109 -19.77 -12.26 -14.95
C LEU A 109 -21.28 -12.42 -14.98
N LEU A 110 -21.99 -11.62 -14.18
CA LEU A 110 -23.42 -11.79 -13.90
C LEU A 110 -24.30 -10.85 -14.72
N SER A 111 -23.73 -9.80 -15.30
CA SER A 111 -24.48 -8.92 -16.20
C SER A 111 -24.91 -9.65 -17.47
N ASN A 112 -25.94 -9.09 -18.11
CA ASN A 112 -26.44 -9.52 -19.41
C ASN A 112 -26.78 -11.03 -19.48
N LYS A 113 -27.70 -11.48 -18.61
CA LYS A 113 -28.18 -12.88 -18.53
C LYS A 113 -27.05 -13.92 -18.38
N PHE A 114 -26.02 -13.61 -17.58
CA PHE A 114 -24.89 -14.53 -17.32
C PHE A 114 -24.04 -14.86 -18.56
N ALA A 115 -24.08 -14.04 -19.63
CA ALA A 115 -23.32 -14.30 -20.85
C ALA A 115 -21.79 -14.40 -20.60
N GLY A 116 -21.26 -13.58 -19.68
CA GLY A 116 -19.85 -13.66 -19.26
C GLY A 116 -19.52 -15.00 -18.60
N LEU A 117 -20.38 -15.46 -17.69
CA LEU A 117 -20.27 -16.76 -17.04
C LEU A 117 -20.38 -17.93 -18.05
N GLU A 118 -21.34 -17.88 -18.98
CA GLU A 118 -21.49 -18.88 -20.04
C GLU A 118 -20.22 -18.99 -20.89
N LYS A 119 -19.60 -17.85 -21.22
CA LYS A 119 -18.34 -17.81 -21.97
C LYS A 119 -17.17 -18.39 -21.18
N MET A 120 -17.09 -18.16 -19.86
CA MET A 120 -16.04 -18.74 -19.00
C MET A 120 -16.22 -20.24 -18.78
N LEU A 121 -17.46 -20.72 -18.68
CA LEU A 121 -17.78 -22.14 -18.51
C LEU A 121 -17.78 -22.90 -19.84
N ALA A 122 -17.76 -22.20 -20.97
CA ALA A 122 -17.64 -22.81 -22.28
C ALA A 122 -16.35 -23.63 -22.36
N PRO A 123 -16.43 -24.93 -22.74
CA PRO A 123 -15.25 -25.76 -22.82
C PRO A 123 -14.30 -25.24 -23.90
N SER A 124 -13.00 -25.36 -23.65
CA SER A 124 -12.00 -25.04 -24.66
C SER A 124 -12.21 -25.89 -25.93
N PRO A 125 -11.89 -25.39 -27.13
CA PRO A 125 -12.14 -26.13 -28.37
C PRO A 125 -11.55 -27.55 -28.38
N SER A 126 -10.39 -27.74 -27.75
CA SER A 126 -9.72 -29.04 -27.63
C SER A 126 -10.43 -30.02 -26.69
N THR A 127 -11.04 -29.53 -25.61
CA THR A 127 -11.79 -30.36 -24.66
C THR A 127 -13.23 -30.59 -25.11
N GLY A 128 -13.85 -29.58 -25.74
CA GLY A 128 -15.20 -29.65 -26.31
C GLY A 128 -15.31 -30.73 -27.38
N THR A 129 -14.37 -30.75 -28.33
CA THR A 129 -14.32 -31.77 -29.40
C THR A 129 -14.13 -33.18 -28.86
N LYS A 130 -13.22 -33.37 -27.90
CA LYS A 130 -13.01 -34.66 -27.23
C LYS A 130 -14.25 -35.12 -26.47
N ARG A 131 -14.90 -34.21 -25.72
CA ARG A 131 -16.14 -34.49 -24.98
C ARG A 131 -17.26 -34.91 -25.93
N GLU A 132 -17.41 -34.21 -27.05
CA GLU A 132 -18.44 -34.52 -28.05
C GLU A 132 -18.22 -35.87 -28.72
N ARG A 133 -16.96 -36.17 -29.09
CA ARG A 133 -16.60 -37.49 -29.61
C ARG A 133 -16.91 -38.59 -28.59
N LEU A 134 -16.56 -38.38 -27.33
CA LEU A 134 -16.81 -39.36 -26.27
C LEU A 134 -18.33 -39.57 -26.03
N LYS A 135 -19.13 -38.49 -26.03
CA LYS A 135 -20.59 -38.57 -25.97
C LYS A 135 -21.16 -39.43 -27.10
N LYS A 136 -20.72 -39.21 -28.35
CA LYS A 136 -21.15 -40.01 -29.50
C LYS A 136 -20.77 -41.49 -29.36
N SER A 137 -19.54 -41.78 -28.92
CA SER A 137 -19.10 -43.15 -28.66
C SER A 137 -19.93 -43.83 -27.57
N ILE A 138 -20.30 -43.14 -26.49
CA ILE A 138 -21.14 -43.68 -25.42
C ILE A 138 -22.54 -44.05 -25.95
N VAL A 139 -23.15 -43.21 -26.79
CA VAL A 139 -24.46 -43.49 -27.39
C VAL A 139 -24.40 -44.75 -28.25
N LEU A 140 -23.39 -44.87 -29.11
CA LEU A 140 -23.19 -46.06 -29.96
C LEU A 140 -22.98 -47.33 -29.13
N LEU A 141 -22.19 -47.26 -28.06
CA LEU A 141 -21.97 -48.40 -27.16
C LEU A 141 -23.27 -48.84 -26.46
N ARG A 142 -24.16 -47.90 -26.09
CA ARG A 142 -25.47 -48.24 -25.53
C ARG A 142 -26.37 -48.96 -26.55
N GLN A 143 -26.41 -48.50 -27.79
CA GLN A 143 -27.18 -49.15 -28.85
C GLN A 143 -26.62 -50.55 -29.17
N SER A 144 -25.30 -50.68 -29.26
CA SER A 144 -24.66 -51.97 -29.47
C SER A 144 -24.97 -52.97 -28.35
N LYS A 145 -25.00 -52.50 -27.09
CA LYS A 145 -25.40 -53.33 -25.95
C LYS A 145 -26.82 -53.89 -26.12
N GLU A 146 -27.78 -53.08 -26.57
CA GLU A 146 -29.17 -53.50 -26.77
C GLU A 146 -29.30 -54.55 -27.89
N VAL A 147 -28.58 -54.36 -29.00
CA VAL A 147 -28.54 -55.35 -30.09
C VAL A 147 -27.96 -56.68 -29.60
N VAL A 148 -26.87 -56.64 -28.83
CA VAL A 148 -26.26 -57.86 -28.27
C VAL A 148 -27.21 -58.55 -27.29
N ALA A 149 -27.94 -57.80 -26.46
CA ALA A 149 -28.96 -58.37 -25.57
C ALA A 149 -30.05 -59.10 -26.37
N ASN A 150 -30.60 -58.49 -27.42
CA ASN A 150 -31.61 -59.12 -28.27
C ASN A 150 -31.08 -60.40 -28.97
N ILE A 151 -29.83 -60.39 -29.45
CA ILE A 151 -29.20 -61.59 -30.01
C ILE A 151 -29.09 -62.68 -28.94
N MET A 152 -28.70 -62.33 -27.71
CA MET A 152 -28.58 -63.26 -26.60
C MET A 152 -29.94 -63.87 -26.23
N ASP A 153 -30.99 -63.08 -26.15
CA ASP A 153 -32.36 -63.54 -25.88
C ASP A 153 -32.82 -64.54 -26.95
N ARG A 154 -32.61 -64.22 -28.22
CA ARG A 154 -32.93 -65.13 -29.34
C ARG A 154 -32.15 -66.45 -29.31
N ILE A 155 -30.89 -66.43 -28.85
CA ILE A 155 -30.09 -67.66 -28.71
C ILE A 155 -30.60 -68.51 -27.55
N SER A 156 -31.01 -67.87 -26.43
CA SER A 156 -31.63 -68.55 -25.30
C SER A 156 -32.96 -69.20 -25.70
N ASP A 157 -33.83 -68.47 -26.39
CA ASP A 157 -35.12 -68.99 -26.90
C ASP A 157 -34.93 -70.18 -27.85
N ALA A 158 -33.90 -70.14 -28.71
CA ALA A 158 -33.58 -71.23 -29.63
C ALA A 158 -32.98 -72.48 -28.95
N ARG A 159 -32.55 -72.39 -27.69
CA ARG A 159 -32.03 -73.52 -26.90
C ARG A 159 -33.10 -74.18 -26.01
N GLU A 160 -34.26 -73.55 -25.83
CA GLU A 160 -35.39 -74.11 -25.08
C GLU A 160 -36.37 -74.92 -25.96
N ILE A 161 -36.12 -75.02 -27.27
CA ILE A 161 -36.80 -75.90 -28.23
C ILE A 161 -35.96 -77.17 -28.44
#